data_AF-A0AAJ2NUK5-F1
#
_entry.id   AF-A0AAJ2NUK5-F1
#
_cell.length_a   1.000
_cell.length_b   1.000
_cell.length_c   1.000
_cell.angle_alpha   90.00
_cell.angle_beta   90.00
_cell.angle_gamma   90.00
#
_symmetry.space_group_name_H-M   'P 1'
#
loop_
_entity.id
_entity.type
_entity.pdbx_description
1 polymer ?
#
loop_
_entity_poly.entity_id
_entity_poly.type
_entity_poly.pdbx_seq_one_letter_code
_entity_poly.pdbx_strand_id
1 'polypeptide(L)' 'SISENEFLSLVGSAEKQSEHPLAQAIVQGIKDKGISLRDTTEFEAIPGFGIRAVVDGIEILVGTRKLMNQYNVPIANAL' A
#
# COMPACT_ATOMS: atom_id res chain seq x y z
N SER A 1 9.13 14.89 0.68
CA SER A 1 7.85 14.72 -0.01
C SER A 1 8.08 13.90 -1.26
N ILE A 2 7.26 12.88 -1.50
CA ILE A 2 7.36 12.02 -2.70
C ILE A 2 6.42 12.51 -3.80
N SER A 3 6.69 12.15 -5.06
CA SER A 3 5.80 12.48 -6.17
C SER A 3 4.53 11.60 -6.17
N GLU A 4 3.48 12.01 -6.88
CA GLU A 4 2.28 11.18 -7.03
C GLU A 4 2.59 9.83 -7.69
N ASN A 5 3.39 9.82 -8.76
CA ASN A 5 3.77 8.57 -9.44
C ASN A 5 4.58 7.64 -8.53
N GLU A 6 5.46 8.21 -7.70
CA GLU A 6 6.21 7.45 -6.71
C GLU A 6 5.29 6.87 -5.64
N PHE A 7 4.37 7.67 -5.10
CA PHE A 7 3.37 7.21 -4.14
C PHE A 7 2.53 6.06 -4.71
N LEU A 8 2.00 6.22 -5.93
CA LEU A 8 1.19 5.20 -6.60
C LEU A 8 2.01 3.94 -6.90
N SER A 9 3.27 4.09 -7.34
CA SER A 9 4.18 2.96 -7.57
C SER A 9 4.39 2.16 -6.28
N LEU A 10 4.65 2.83 -5.16
CA LEU A 10 4.83 2.19 -3.85
C LEU A 10 3.55 1.49 -3.36
N VAL A 11 2.40 2.17 -3.41
CA VAL A 11 1.10 1.61 -2.99
C VAL A 11 0.71 0.41 -3.84
N GLY A 12 0.80 0.53 -5.17
CA GLY A 12 0.49 -0.57 -6.07
C GLY A 12 1.42 -1.77 -5.86
N SER A 13 2.68 -1.53 -5.51
CA SER A 13 3.64 -2.60 -5.21
C SER A 13 3.32 -3.30 -3.89
N ALA A 14 2.90 -2.56 -2.86
CA ALA A 14 2.45 -3.13 -1.61
C ALA A 14 1.19 -4.01 -1.80
N GLU A 15 0.23 -3.53 -2.58
CA GLU A 15 -1.08 -4.18 -2.79
C GLU A 15 -1.06 -5.33 -3.81
N LYS A 16 -0.01 -5.47 -4.65
CA LYS A 16 -0.01 -6.43 -5.77
C LYS A 16 -0.15 -7.91 -5.37
N GLN A 17 0.13 -8.25 -4.11
CA GLN A 17 0.02 -9.61 -3.56
C GLN A 17 -1.28 -9.86 -2.77
N SER A 18 -2.15 -8.84 -2.68
CA SER A 18 -3.42 -8.94 -1.97
C SER A 18 -4.49 -9.56 -2.86
N GLU A 19 -5.20 -10.55 -2.32
CA GLU A 19 -6.33 -11.23 -2.99
C GLU A 19 -7.65 -10.46 -2.88
N HIS A 20 -7.66 -9.32 -2.17
CA HIS A 20 -8.88 -8.53 -2.01
C HIS A 20 -9.27 -7.83 -3.33
N PRO A 21 -10.56 -7.89 -3.74
CA PRO A 21 -11.01 -7.24 -4.98
C PRO A 21 -10.69 -5.74 -5.05
N LEU A 22 -10.70 -5.05 -3.90
CA LEU A 22 -10.33 -3.63 -3.83
C LEU A 22 -8.84 -3.40 -4.14
N ALA A 23 -7.96 -4.23 -3.58
CA ALA A 23 -6.53 -4.14 -3.84
C ALA A 23 -6.22 -4.38 -5.32
N GLN A 24 -6.86 -5.40 -5.90
CA GLN A 24 -6.76 -5.69 -7.33
C GLN A 24 -7.20 -4.49 -8.20
N ALA A 25 -8.30 -3.83 -7.84
CA ALA A 25 -8.77 -2.64 -8.54
C ALA A 25 -7.78 -1.46 -8.43
N ILE A 26 -7.17 -1.26 -7.26
CA ILE A 26 -6.13 -0.23 -7.06
C ILE A 26 -4.91 -0.52 -7.94
N VAL A 27 -4.39 -1.74 -7.87
CA VAL A 27 -3.23 -2.20 -8.65
C VAL A 27 -3.49 -2.05 -10.15
N GLN A 28 -4.69 -2.41 -10.61
CA GLN A 28 -5.06 -2.27 -12.02
C GLN A 28 -5.13 -0.79 -12.43
N GLY A 29 -5.79 0.07 -11.64
CA GLY A 29 -5.87 1.50 -11.94
C GLY A 29 -4.49 2.20 -11.98
N ILE A 30 -3.52 1.71 -11.21
CA ILE A 30 -2.13 2.20 -11.26
C ILE A 30 -1.43 1.73 -12.53
N LYS A 31 -1.59 0.46 -12.92
CA LYS A 31 -1.05 -0.09 -14.17
C LYS A 31 -1.64 0.61 -15.39
N ASP A 32 -2.94 0.92 -15.38
CA ASP A 32 -3.63 1.63 -16.48
C ASP A 32 -3.10 3.06 -16.68
N LYS A 33 -2.53 3.67 -15.63
CA LYS A 33 -1.81 4.95 -15.70
C LYS A 33 -0.38 4.82 -16.26
N GLY A 34 0.06 3.63 -16.64
CA GLY A 34 1.42 3.36 -17.12
C GLY A 34 2.50 3.40 -16.03
N ILE A 35 2.10 3.35 -14.75
CA ILE A 35 3.02 3.41 -13.62
C ILE A 35 3.56 2.01 -13.35
N SER A 36 4.88 1.87 -13.38
CA SER A 36 5.54 0.61 -13.07
C SER A 36 5.50 0.30 -11.57
N LEU A 37 5.24 -0.98 -11.27
CA LEU A 37 5.33 -1.50 -9.91
C LEU A 37 6.74 -2.01 -9.65
N ARG A 38 7.15 -1.94 -8.39
CA ARG A 38 8.45 -2.32 -7.88
C ARG A 38 8.38 -3.69 -7.25
N ASP A 39 9.53 -4.19 -6.83
CA ASP A 39 9.63 -5.47 -6.16
C ASP A 39 9.25 -5.37 -4.68
N THR A 40 8.55 -6.41 -4.23
CA THR A 40 8.01 -6.51 -2.88
C THR A 40 8.66 -7.72 -2.25
N THR A 41 9.48 -7.49 -1.22
CA THR A 41 10.28 -8.55 -0.59
C THR A 41 9.57 -9.20 0.59
N GLU A 42 8.64 -8.48 1.21
CA GLU A 42 7.76 -9.00 2.26
C GLU A 42 6.33 -8.56 2.00
N PHE A 43 5.38 -9.44 2.30
CA PHE A 43 3.96 -9.14 2.26
C PHE A 43 3.23 -9.91 3.36
N GLU A 44 2.36 -9.20 4.07
CA GLU A 44 1.51 -9.74 5.12
C GLU A 44 0.11 -9.13 4.99
N ALA A 45 -0.88 -9.98 4.79
CA ALA A 45 -2.28 -9.60 4.95
C ALA A 45 -2.64 -9.62 6.44
N ILE A 46 -3.26 -8.55 6.93
CA ILE A 46 -3.69 -8.37 8.31
C ILE A 46 -5.23 -8.31 8.32
N PRO A 47 -5.93 -9.45 8.46
CA PRO A 47 -7.37 -9.53 8.23
C PRO A 47 -8.18 -8.56 9.09
N GLY A 48 -9.02 -7.76 8.44
CA GLY A 48 -9.83 -6.73 9.11
C GLY A 48 -9.09 -5.42 9.42
N PHE A 49 -7.80 -5.31 9.08
CA PHE A 49 -6.98 -4.12 9.31
C PHE A 49 -6.38 -3.55 8.02
N GLY A 50 -5.83 -4.39 7.14
CA GLY A 50 -5.13 -3.96 5.93
C GLY A 50 -3.97 -4.89 5.59
N ILE A 51 -2.88 -4.34 5.07
CA ILE A 51 -1.65 -5.05 4.72
C ILE A 51 -0.41 -4.34 5.29
N ARG A 52 0.66 -5.13 5.45
CA ARG A 52 2.04 -4.67 5.61
C ARG A 52 2.87 -5.23 4.47
N ALA A 53 3.74 -4.42 3.88
CA ALA A 53 4.64 -4.86 2.82
C ALA A 53 6.00 -4.19 2.94
N VAL A 54 7.03 -4.79 2.35
CA VAL A 54 8.35 -4.16 2.17
C VAL A 54 8.62 -4.01 0.68
N VAL A 55 8.75 -2.77 0.21
CA VAL A 55 8.98 -2.40 -1.19
C VAL A 55 10.26 -1.59 -1.28
N ASP A 56 11.25 -2.04 -2.06
CA ASP A 56 12.60 -1.45 -2.11
C ASP A 56 13.25 -1.24 -0.72
N GLY A 57 12.98 -2.15 0.23
CA GLY A 57 13.46 -2.02 1.62
C GLY A 57 12.69 -1.01 2.49
N ILE A 58 11.62 -0.40 1.97
CA ILE A 58 10.76 0.53 2.68
C ILE A 58 9.53 -0.23 3.19
N GLU A 59 9.25 -0.15 4.48
CA GLU A 59 8.02 -0.68 5.06
C GLU A 59 6.83 0.22 4.68
N ILE A 60 5.79 -0.41 4.13
CA ILE A 60 4.54 0.23 3.71
C ILE A 60 3.38 -0.43 4.44
N LEU A 61 2.54 0.41 5.06
CA LEU A 61 1.29 0.00 5.68
C LEU A 61 0.13 0.59 4.88
N VAL A 62 -0.82 -0.25 4.47
CA VAL A 62 -2.04 0.19 3.80
C VAL A 62 -3.23 -0.40 4.53
N GLY A 63 -4.12 0.45 5.05
CA GLY A 63 -5.25 -0.05 5.82
C GLY A 63 -5.99 0.98 6.66
N THR A 64 -6.72 0.45 7.63
CA THR A 64 -7.63 1.20 8.50
C THR A 64 -6.89 2.03 9.56
N ARG A 65 -7.61 2.95 10.20
CA ARG A 65 -7.09 3.70 11.37
C ARG A 65 -6.62 2.79 12.50
N LYS A 66 -7.23 1.61 12.67
CA LYS A 66 -6.80 0.63 13.67
C LYS A 66 -5.39 0.11 13.38
N LEU A 67 -5.07 -0.16 12.10
CA LEU A 67 -3.74 -0.55 11.67
C LEU A 67 -2.73 0.57 11.98
N MET A 68 -3.05 1.80 11.58
CA MET A 68 -2.18 2.96 11.81
C MET A 68 -1.87 3.14 13.30
N ASN A 69 -2.88 3.04 14.16
CA ASN A 69 -2.69 3.10 15.61
C ASN A 69 -1.82 1.95 16.14
N GLN A 70 -2.00 0.72 15.65
CA GLN A 70 -1.21 -0.44 16.05
C GLN A 70 0.28 -0.26 15.75
N TYR A 71 0.60 0.38 14.62
CA TYR A 71 1.98 0.66 14.19
C TYR A 71 2.47 2.07 14.58
N ASN A 72 1.74 2.79 15.44
CA ASN A 72 2.07 4.13 15.90
C ASN A 72 2.28 5.15 14.76
N VAL A 73 1.57 4.98 13.65
CA VAL A 73 1.55 5.95 12.54
C VAL A 73 0.63 7.10 12.91
N PRO A 74 1.13 8.34 13.01
CA PRO A 74 0.28 9.49 13.33
C PRO A 74 -0.76 9.71 12.22
N ILE A 75 -2.03 9.66 12.59
CA ILE A 75 -3.13 9.98 11.67
C ILE A 75 -3.44 11.46 11.85
N ALA A 76 -3.00 12.30 10.92
CA ALA A 76 -3.55 13.65 10.81
C ALA A 76 -5.03 13.55 10.44
N ASN A 77 -5.86 14.48 10.91
CA ASN A 77 -7.25 14.56 10.46
C ASN A 77 -7.27 14.76 8.94
N ALA A 78 -7.50 13.68 8.20
CA ALA A 78 -7.90 13.74 6.81
C ALA A 78 -9.30 14.36 6.79
N LEU A 79 -9.40 15.51 6.10
CA LEU A 79 -10.62 16.30 5.92
C LEU A 79 -11.79 15.43 5.47
#